data_AF-A0A822BHB6-F1
#
_entry.id   AF-A0A822BHB6-F1
#
_cell.length_a   1.000
_cell.length_b   1.000
_cell.length_c   1.000
_cell.angle_alpha   90.00
_cell.angle_beta   90.00
_cell.angle_gamma   90.00
#
_symmetry.space_group_name_H-M   'P 1'
#
loop_
_entity.id
_entity.type
_entity.pdbx_description
1 polymer ?
#
loop_
_entity_poly.entity_id
_entity_poly.type
_entity_poly.pdbx_seq_one_letter_code
_entity_poly.pdbx_strand_id
1 'polypeptide(L)'
;PISVANGYSIQLMKLFLRSSNTINVSNRGSQPISVGFFKNTGANQPSFVAEKAINISPGETLSASLAHGWEGRLQKLTGAPHDPATWAEIHFNAWQDMTFCDISLIRGFNGAMVFSSVDGRLRTGFTNDLRQRAPSKYKVKESKGYDVLQPTEPYTGGRNDELVAYYRENVSKGNAYIIPDDHSSSHGTTDKKINLEIY
;
A
#
# COMPACT_ATOMS: atom_id res chain seq x y z
N PRO A 1 45.11 38.93 1.05
CA PRO A 1 45.50 37.59 0.53
C PRO A 1 45.65 36.59 1.70
N ILE A 2 44.95 35.46 1.83
CA ILE A 2 44.05 34.69 0.97
C ILE A 2 42.99 34.07 1.90
N SER A 3 41.75 34.06 1.43
CA SER A 3 40.60 33.33 1.98
C SER A 3 40.83 31.82 1.96
N VAL A 4 40.52 31.13 3.05
CA VAL A 4 40.25 29.68 3.04
C VAL A 4 39.21 29.34 4.11
N ALA A 5 37.94 29.55 3.75
CA ALA A 5 36.81 28.94 4.44
C ALA A 5 35.70 28.71 3.41
N ASN A 6 35.77 27.62 2.64
CA ASN A 6 34.67 27.14 1.78
C ASN A 6 34.98 25.75 1.21
N GLY A 7 34.92 24.70 2.04
CA GLY A 7 35.10 23.32 1.57
C GLY A 7 34.22 22.30 2.26
N TYR A 8 33.98 22.45 3.57
CA TYR A 8 33.36 21.39 4.37
C TYR A 8 31.84 21.51 4.56
N SER A 9 31.22 22.66 4.28
CA SER A 9 29.78 22.85 4.50
C SER A 9 28.91 22.25 3.39
N ILE A 10 29.39 22.22 2.14
CA ILE A 10 28.57 21.78 0.99
C ILE A 10 28.40 20.25 0.95
N GLN A 11 29.39 19.49 1.43
CA GLN A 11 29.34 18.03 1.42
C GLN A 11 28.42 17.46 2.51
N LEU A 12 28.34 18.13 3.66
CA LEU A 12 27.38 17.82 4.74
C LEU A 12 25.95 18.27 4.39
N MET A 13 25.79 19.37 3.65
CA MET A 13 24.47 19.86 3.22
C MET A 13 23.87 19.03 2.07
N LYS A 14 24.70 18.34 1.27
CA LYS A 14 24.25 17.33 0.30
C LYS A 14 23.84 15.99 0.94
N LEU A 15 24.21 15.74 2.19
CA LEU A 15 23.79 14.54 2.91
C LEU A 15 22.33 14.63 3.43
N PHE A 16 21.77 15.84 3.53
CA PHE A 16 20.46 16.10 4.12
C PHE A 16 19.36 16.55 3.13
N LEU A 17 19.65 16.61 1.83
CA LEU A 17 18.64 16.87 0.78
C LEU A 17 18.42 15.63 -0.10
N ARG A 18 18.43 14.43 0.50
CA ARG A 18 17.71 13.32 -0.13
C ARG A 18 16.24 13.70 -0.10
N SER A 19 15.64 13.94 -1.27
CA SER A 19 14.20 14.20 -1.39
C SER A 19 13.44 13.18 -0.56
N SER A 20 12.64 13.64 0.41
CA SER A 20 11.86 12.74 1.26
C SER A 20 10.96 11.87 0.38
N ASN A 21 10.92 10.57 0.68
CA ASN A 21 9.93 9.68 0.08
C ASN A 21 8.55 10.22 0.41
N THR A 22 7.71 10.36 -0.61
CA THR A 22 6.40 10.96 -0.46
C THR A 22 5.35 10.01 -1.00
N ILE A 23 4.28 9.83 -0.24
CA ILE A 23 3.07 9.19 -0.72
C ILE A 23 1.89 10.15 -0.63
N ASN A 24 1.20 10.35 -1.75
CA ASN A 24 -0.02 11.15 -1.83
C ASN A 24 -1.21 10.21 -1.78
N VAL A 25 -1.95 10.21 -0.67
CA VAL A 25 -3.07 9.31 -0.46
C VAL A 25 -4.36 10.05 -0.79
N SER A 26 -5.12 9.52 -1.74
CA SER A 26 -6.37 10.10 -2.22
C SER A 26 -7.56 9.22 -1.84
N ASN A 27 -8.60 9.83 -1.27
CA ASN A 27 -9.88 9.17 -1.08
C ASN A 27 -10.78 9.46 -2.30
N ARG A 28 -10.96 8.47 -3.16
CA ARG A 28 -11.87 8.52 -4.32
C ARG A 28 -13.25 7.95 -4.01
N GLY A 29 -13.48 7.48 -2.78
CA GLY A 29 -14.77 7.02 -2.28
C GLY A 29 -15.68 8.17 -1.84
N SER A 30 -16.90 7.81 -1.43
CA SER A 30 -17.94 8.77 -1.01
C SER A 30 -18.02 8.99 0.51
N GLN A 31 -17.23 8.27 1.30
CA GLN A 31 -17.22 8.35 2.75
C GLN A 31 -15.82 8.71 3.27
N PRO A 32 -15.69 9.43 4.39
CA PRO A 32 -14.40 9.65 5.03
C PRO A 32 -13.71 8.31 5.34
N ILE A 33 -12.39 8.26 5.17
CA ILE A 33 -11.59 7.07 5.47
C ILE A 33 -10.46 7.42 6.44
N SER A 34 -10.06 6.45 7.25
CA SER A 34 -8.80 6.48 7.97
C SER A 34 -7.83 5.51 7.31
N VAL A 35 -6.59 5.92 7.10
CA VAL A 35 -5.54 5.10 6.47
C VAL A 35 -4.37 4.98 7.44
N GLY A 36 -4.09 3.75 7.86
CA GLY A 36 -2.97 3.42 8.73
C GLY A 36 -1.72 3.08 7.93
N PHE A 37 -0.56 3.50 8.44
CA PHE A 37 0.77 3.20 7.92
C PHE A 37 1.42 2.19 8.86
N PHE A 38 1.74 1.02 8.34
CA PHE A 38 2.28 -0.08 9.12
C PHE A 38 3.64 -0.46 8.57
N LYS A 39 4.68 -0.12 9.32
CA LYS A 39 6.06 -0.47 8.97
C LYS A 39 6.31 -1.95 9.22
N ASN A 40 7.06 -2.61 8.34
CA ASN A 40 7.48 -3.98 8.53
C ASN A 40 8.49 -4.06 9.70
N THR A 41 8.29 -5.04 10.59
CA THR A 41 9.14 -5.26 11.78
C THR A 41 10.01 -6.53 11.68
N GLY A 42 9.96 -7.23 10.55
CA GLY A 42 10.76 -8.43 10.27
C GLY A 42 10.12 -9.34 9.23
N ALA A 43 10.83 -10.41 8.86
CA ALA A 43 10.29 -11.41 7.93
C ALA A 43 9.05 -12.09 8.55
N ASN A 44 7.97 -12.18 7.77
CA ASN A 44 6.76 -12.97 8.06
C ASN A 44 5.86 -12.47 9.20
N GLN A 45 6.10 -11.30 9.80
CA GLN A 45 5.18 -10.71 10.79
C GLN A 45 4.80 -9.28 10.43
N PRO A 46 3.61 -9.07 9.83
CA PRO A 46 3.11 -7.72 9.60
C PRO A 46 2.82 -7.05 10.95
N SER A 47 3.32 -5.84 11.16
CA SER A 47 2.90 -5.04 12.31
C SER A 47 1.40 -4.75 12.22
N PHE A 48 0.71 -4.90 13.34
CA PHE A 48 -0.68 -4.42 13.52
C PHE A 48 -0.74 -3.11 14.30
N VAL A 49 0.41 -2.52 14.61
CA VAL A 49 0.52 -1.20 15.22
C VAL A 49 0.89 -0.23 14.11
N ALA A 50 -0.04 0.68 13.80
CA ALA A 50 0.23 1.75 12.85
C ALA A 50 1.23 2.73 13.48
N GLU A 51 2.31 3.07 12.77
CA GLU A 51 3.22 4.15 13.20
C GLU A 51 2.58 5.54 13.02
N LYS A 52 1.56 5.61 12.17
CA LYS A 52 0.84 6.83 11.79
C LYS A 52 -0.51 6.45 11.18
N ALA A 53 -1.50 7.29 11.35
CA ALA A 53 -2.74 7.24 10.60
C ALA A 53 -3.12 8.63 10.10
N ILE A 54 -3.80 8.70 8.96
CA ILE A 54 -4.35 9.93 8.40
C ILE A 54 -5.84 9.74 8.14
N ASN A 55 -6.63 10.77 8.40
CA ASN A 55 -8.06 10.80 8.07
C ASN A 55 -8.24 11.65 6.82
N ILE A 56 -8.95 11.12 5.82
CA ILE A 56 -9.05 11.71 4.48
C ILE A 56 -10.52 11.83 4.12
N SER A 57 -10.97 13.05 3.85
CA SER A 57 -12.33 13.34 3.41
C SER A 57 -12.58 12.84 1.98
N PRO A 58 -13.83 12.58 1.56
CA PRO A 58 -14.14 12.27 0.16
C PRO A 58 -13.56 13.31 -0.80
N GLY A 59 -12.86 12.86 -1.84
CA GLY A 59 -12.22 13.71 -2.85
C GLY A 59 -10.90 14.35 -2.42
N GLU A 60 -10.52 14.28 -1.15
CA GLU A 60 -9.30 14.87 -0.62
C GLU A 60 -8.06 14.05 -0.98
N THR A 61 -6.92 14.72 -1.05
CA THR A 61 -5.59 14.11 -1.17
C THR A 61 -4.68 14.68 -0.10
N LEU A 62 -4.09 13.82 0.72
CA LEU A 62 -3.10 14.19 1.74
C LEU A 62 -1.75 13.57 1.42
N SER A 63 -0.68 14.33 1.61
CA SER A 63 0.69 13.86 1.43
C SER A 63 1.30 13.43 2.76
N ALA A 64 2.04 12.32 2.75
CA ALA A 64 2.83 11.85 3.88
C ALA A 64 4.28 11.64 3.47
N SER A 65 5.20 12.21 4.25
CA SER A 65 6.62 11.91 4.13
C SER A 65 6.97 10.62 4.87
N LEU A 66 7.81 9.82 4.26
CA LEU A 66 8.32 8.55 4.80
C LEU A 66 9.85 8.56 4.76
N ALA A 67 10.45 7.81 5.70
CA ALA A 67 11.91 7.71 5.80
C ALA A 67 12.51 7.02 4.57
N HIS A 68 13.80 7.26 4.33
CA HIS A 68 14.60 6.46 3.39
C HIS A 68 14.56 4.98 3.81
N GLY A 69 14.37 4.06 2.86
CA GLY A 69 14.28 2.63 3.17
C GLY A 69 12.97 2.23 3.88
N TRP A 70 11.94 3.09 3.89
CA TRP A 70 10.67 2.73 4.51
C TRP A 70 10.03 1.59 3.72
N GLU A 71 9.73 0.51 4.43
CA GLU A 71 9.08 -0.68 3.92
C GLU A 71 7.87 -1.00 4.81
N GLY A 72 6.74 -1.25 4.17
CA GLY A 72 5.52 -1.60 4.88
C GLY A 72 4.31 -1.49 3.98
N ARG A 73 3.17 -1.23 4.62
CA ARG A 73 1.88 -1.17 3.94
C ARG A 73 1.03 -0.01 4.42
N LEU A 74 0.16 0.45 3.53
CA LEU A 74 -0.96 1.31 3.84
C LEU A 74 -2.24 0.48 3.80
N GLN A 75 -3.15 0.73 4.74
CA GLN A 75 -4.41 0.03 4.85
C GLN A 75 -5.53 0.99 5.24
N LYS A 76 -6.66 0.91 4.54
CA LYS A 76 -7.91 1.53 4.97
C LYS A 76 -8.40 0.87 6.26
N LEU A 77 -8.54 1.63 7.33
CA LEU A 77 -8.98 1.17 8.64
C LEU A 77 -10.51 1.20 8.70
N THR A 78 -11.15 0.13 8.23
CA THR A 78 -12.60 -0.08 8.39
C THR A 78 -12.96 -0.63 9.77
N GLY A 79 -11.98 -1.23 10.47
CA GLY A 79 -12.13 -1.86 11.77
C GLY A 79 -10.81 -1.92 12.53
N ALA A 80 -10.52 -3.08 13.11
CA ALA A 80 -9.26 -3.39 13.76
C ALA A 80 -8.15 -3.63 12.71
N PRO A 81 -6.88 -3.36 13.02
CA PRO A 81 -5.78 -3.55 12.07
C PRO A 81 -5.60 -4.98 11.53
N HIS A 82 -6.12 -5.99 12.23
CA HIS A 82 -6.06 -7.40 11.83
C HIS A 82 -7.31 -7.87 11.06
N ASP A 83 -8.31 -7.00 10.87
CA ASP A 83 -9.48 -7.32 10.06
C ASP A 83 -9.08 -7.47 8.58
N PRO A 84 -9.83 -8.27 7.79
CA PRO A 84 -9.56 -8.45 6.38
C PRO A 84 -9.58 -7.11 5.62
N ALA A 85 -8.50 -6.84 4.90
CA ALA A 85 -8.32 -5.56 4.21
C ALA A 85 -7.39 -5.68 3.01
N THR A 86 -7.61 -4.80 2.04
CA THR A 86 -6.69 -4.60 0.92
C THR A 86 -5.44 -3.92 1.45
N TRP A 87 -4.27 -4.43 1.09
CA TRP A 87 -2.99 -3.84 1.48
C TRP A 87 -2.34 -3.17 0.27
N ALA A 88 -1.90 -1.93 0.46
CA ALA A 88 -1.05 -1.22 -0.48
C ALA A 88 0.38 -1.29 0.04
N GLU A 89 1.16 -2.25 -0.45
CA GLU A 89 2.52 -2.54 0.02
C GLU A 89 3.53 -1.70 -0.77
N ILE A 90 4.52 -1.17 -0.07
CA ILE A 90 5.53 -0.29 -0.66
C ILE A 90 6.87 -0.41 0.05
N HIS A 91 7.94 -0.46 -0.74
CA HIS A 91 9.32 -0.45 -0.28
C HIS A 91 10.09 0.66 -1.03
N PHE A 92 10.36 1.76 -0.35
CA PHE A 92 11.17 2.86 -0.90
C PHE A 92 12.66 2.57 -0.78
N ASN A 93 13.44 3.00 -1.78
CA ASN A 93 14.91 2.89 -1.78
C ASN A 93 15.40 1.45 -1.56
N ALA A 94 14.70 0.49 -2.17
CA ALA A 94 15.02 -0.93 -2.12
C ALA A 94 16.21 -1.26 -3.05
N TRP A 95 16.21 -2.45 -3.64
CA TRP A 95 17.22 -2.86 -4.63
C TRP A 95 17.41 -1.80 -5.71
N GLN A 96 18.67 -1.44 -5.97
CA GLN A 96 19.07 -0.39 -6.93
C GLN A 96 18.40 0.98 -6.67
N ASP A 97 18.11 1.32 -5.41
CA ASP A 97 17.43 2.56 -5.01
C ASP A 97 16.03 2.70 -5.66
N MET A 98 15.41 1.60 -6.06
CA MET A 98 14.06 1.61 -6.62
C MET A 98 12.99 1.71 -5.53
N THR A 99 11.81 2.15 -5.93
CA THR A 99 10.58 2.05 -5.14
C THR A 99 9.74 0.91 -5.71
N PHE A 100 9.44 -0.10 -4.91
CA PHE A 100 8.54 -1.19 -5.30
C PHE A 100 7.17 -0.97 -4.68
N CYS A 101 6.13 -1.21 -5.47
CA CYS A 101 4.75 -1.08 -5.04
C CYS A 101 3.92 -2.26 -5.53
N ASP A 102 2.99 -2.71 -4.70
CA ASP A 102 2.00 -3.70 -5.06
C ASP A 102 0.71 -3.58 -4.24
N ILE A 103 -0.39 -4.07 -4.82
CA ILE A 103 -1.67 -4.19 -4.15
C ILE A 103 -1.86 -5.66 -3.78
N SER A 104 -2.21 -5.96 -2.54
CA SER A 104 -2.30 -7.32 -2.04
C SER A 104 -3.70 -7.62 -1.48
N LEU A 105 -4.24 -8.75 -1.92
CA LEU A 105 -5.51 -9.33 -1.49
C LEU A 105 -5.32 -10.57 -0.62
N ILE A 106 -4.07 -10.90 -0.31
CA ILE A 106 -3.70 -12.06 0.52
C ILE A 106 -4.39 -11.97 1.87
N ARG A 107 -4.49 -10.76 2.42
CA ARG A 107 -5.11 -10.46 3.72
C ARG A 107 -6.55 -9.97 3.64
N GLY A 108 -7.17 -10.10 2.47
CA GLY A 108 -8.59 -9.79 2.27
C GLY A 108 -8.81 -8.53 1.44
N PHE A 109 -10.05 -8.03 1.45
CA PHE A 109 -10.44 -6.88 0.63
C PHE A 109 -11.52 -6.04 1.31
N ASN A 110 -11.24 -4.74 1.46
CA ASN A 110 -12.19 -3.76 2.03
C ASN A 110 -12.33 -2.45 1.20
N GLY A 111 -11.69 -2.42 0.03
CA GLY A 111 -11.70 -1.29 -0.90
C GLY A 111 -10.70 -1.50 -2.02
N ALA A 112 -11.00 -0.96 -3.20
CA ALA A 112 -10.09 -1.04 -4.34
C ALA A 112 -9.00 0.02 -4.20
N MET A 113 -7.81 -0.27 -4.73
CA MET A 113 -6.65 0.60 -4.58
C MET A 113 -5.82 0.63 -5.86
N VAL A 114 -5.22 1.78 -6.14
CA VAL A 114 -4.32 2.00 -7.28
C VAL A 114 -3.08 2.75 -6.82
N PHE A 115 -1.91 2.19 -7.14
CA PHE A 115 -0.66 2.93 -7.11
C PHE A 115 -0.38 3.58 -8.46
N SER A 116 0.20 4.78 -8.45
CA SER A 116 0.87 5.36 -9.61
C SER A 116 2.12 6.14 -9.21
N SER A 117 3.12 6.24 -10.08
CA SER A 117 4.21 7.21 -9.90
C SER A 117 3.81 8.59 -10.41
N VAL A 118 4.43 9.65 -9.89
CA VAL A 118 4.18 11.02 -10.35
C VAL A 118 4.73 11.22 -11.76
N ASP A 119 5.82 10.54 -12.11
CA ASP A 119 6.36 10.52 -13.48
C ASP A 119 5.51 9.74 -14.50
N GLY A 120 4.43 9.09 -14.06
CA GLY A 120 3.47 8.37 -14.90
C GLY A 120 3.95 7.02 -15.45
N ARG A 121 5.15 6.56 -15.08
CA ARG A 121 5.72 5.29 -15.58
C ARG A 121 5.20 4.05 -14.85
N LEU A 122 4.67 4.22 -13.65
CA LEU A 122 4.05 3.16 -12.86
C LEU A 122 2.56 3.42 -12.76
N ARG A 123 1.77 2.39 -13.02
CA ARG A 123 0.37 2.30 -12.59
C ARG A 123 0.00 0.84 -12.35
N THR A 124 -0.39 0.49 -11.13
CA THR A 124 -0.79 -0.88 -10.75
C THR A 124 -1.95 -0.85 -9.76
N GLY A 125 -2.73 -1.93 -9.69
CA GLY A 125 -3.97 -2.01 -8.92
C GLY A 125 -5.22 -1.99 -9.78
N PHE A 126 -6.37 -1.78 -9.13
CA PHE A 126 -7.69 -1.87 -9.76
C PHE A 126 -8.70 -0.99 -9.02
N THR A 127 -9.80 -0.63 -9.69
CA THR A 127 -10.80 0.33 -9.17
C THR A 127 -12.16 -0.29 -8.86
N ASN A 128 -12.37 -1.56 -9.24
CA ASN A 128 -13.65 -2.22 -9.07
C ASN A 128 -13.84 -2.69 -7.63
N ASP A 129 -15.01 -2.42 -7.05
CA ASP A 129 -15.40 -3.00 -5.76
C ASP A 129 -15.74 -4.48 -5.93
N LEU A 130 -14.82 -5.35 -5.52
CA LEU A 130 -14.97 -6.81 -5.64
C LEU A 130 -16.08 -7.35 -4.74
N ARG A 131 -16.58 -6.62 -3.75
CA ARG A 131 -17.67 -7.09 -2.86
C ARG A 131 -19.02 -7.10 -3.54
N GLN A 132 -19.22 -6.25 -4.55
CA GLN A 132 -20.52 -6.11 -5.22
C GLN A 132 -20.92 -7.40 -5.94
N ARG A 133 -19.95 -8.12 -6.50
CA ARG A 133 -20.16 -9.36 -7.28
C ARG A 133 -19.73 -10.63 -6.54
N ALA A 134 -19.15 -10.50 -5.35
CA ALA A 134 -18.68 -11.65 -4.60
C ALA A 134 -19.86 -12.49 -4.06
N PRO A 135 -19.81 -13.82 -4.21
CA PRO A 135 -20.66 -14.74 -3.46
C PRO A 135 -20.65 -14.47 -1.96
N SER A 136 -21.79 -14.66 -1.30
CA SER A 136 -21.94 -14.41 0.15
C SER A 136 -20.94 -15.22 1.00
N LYS A 137 -20.58 -16.43 0.57
CA LYS A 137 -19.58 -17.28 1.24
C LYS A 137 -18.17 -16.66 1.35
N TYR A 138 -17.87 -15.62 0.56
CA TYR A 138 -16.60 -14.90 0.64
C TYR A 138 -16.66 -13.64 1.50
N LYS A 139 -17.87 -13.22 1.89
CA LYS A 139 -18.11 -12.02 2.68
C LYS A 139 -18.06 -12.37 4.16
N VAL A 140 -17.32 -11.58 4.92
CA VAL A 140 -17.26 -11.65 6.38
C VAL A 140 -17.48 -10.25 6.94
N LYS A 141 -17.88 -10.21 8.21
CA LYS A 141 -18.02 -8.96 8.96
C LYS A 141 -16.68 -8.62 9.60
N GLU A 142 -16.19 -7.41 9.36
CA GLU A 142 -15.08 -6.87 10.14
C GLU A 142 -15.57 -6.40 11.52
N SER A 143 -14.66 -6.01 12.42
CA SER A 143 -14.96 -5.71 13.83
C SER A 143 -15.99 -4.59 14.08
N LYS A 144 -16.23 -3.68 13.14
CA LYS A 144 -17.29 -2.65 13.18
C LYS A 144 -18.57 -3.05 12.43
N GLY A 145 -18.65 -4.26 11.86
CA GLY A 145 -19.85 -4.81 11.24
C GLY A 145 -20.04 -4.51 9.74
N TYR A 146 -19.06 -3.92 9.07
CA TYR A 146 -19.07 -3.75 7.61
C TYR A 146 -18.71 -5.06 6.89
N ASP A 147 -19.24 -5.23 5.68
CA ASP A 147 -18.86 -6.36 4.81
C ASP A 147 -17.50 -6.11 4.16
N VAL A 148 -16.62 -7.10 4.32
CA VAL A 148 -15.31 -7.22 3.67
C VAL A 148 -15.20 -8.61 3.05
N LEU A 149 -14.23 -8.83 2.15
CA LEU A 149 -13.93 -10.18 1.68
C LEU A 149 -12.81 -10.78 2.52
N GLN A 150 -12.97 -12.08 2.81
CA GLN A 150 -12.02 -12.88 3.55
C GLN A 150 -10.62 -12.91 2.88
N PRO A 151 -9.55 -13.21 3.63
CA PRO A 151 -8.22 -13.43 3.06
C PRO A 151 -8.17 -14.65 2.15
N THR A 152 -7.31 -14.62 1.13
CA THR A 152 -6.95 -15.85 0.39
C THR A 152 -6.07 -16.76 1.22
N GLU A 153 -5.29 -16.19 2.15
CA GLU A 153 -4.48 -16.93 3.11
C GLU A 153 -4.68 -16.35 4.52
N PRO A 154 -5.50 -16.99 5.37
CA PRO A 154 -5.73 -16.52 6.73
C PRO A 154 -4.49 -16.72 7.62
N TYR A 155 -4.40 -15.97 8.72
CA TYR A 155 -3.31 -16.13 9.70
C TYR A 155 -3.28 -17.51 10.38
N THR A 156 -4.40 -18.24 10.36
CA THR A 156 -4.51 -19.62 10.85
C THR A 156 -3.88 -20.65 9.90
N GLY A 157 -3.43 -20.23 8.72
CA GLY A 157 -2.87 -21.10 7.69
C GLY A 157 -3.90 -21.64 6.69
N GLY A 158 -3.38 -22.21 5.61
CA GLY A 158 -4.17 -22.69 4.46
C GLY A 158 -4.38 -21.64 3.38
N ARG A 159 -4.99 -22.05 2.27
CA ARG A 159 -5.31 -21.20 1.13
C ARG A 159 -6.74 -21.42 0.67
N ASN A 160 -7.45 -20.35 0.33
CA ASN A 160 -8.79 -20.40 -0.23
C ASN A 160 -8.73 -20.37 -1.77
N ASP A 161 -8.57 -21.53 -2.38
CA ASP A 161 -8.41 -21.68 -3.83
C ASP A 161 -9.61 -21.14 -4.64
N GLU A 162 -10.83 -21.27 -4.11
CA GLU A 162 -12.01 -20.75 -4.79
C GLU A 162 -12.03 -19.21 -4.80
N LEU A 163 -11.62 -18.58 -3.70
CA LEU A 163 -11.50 -17.12 -3.64
C LEU A 163 -10.34 -16.62 -4.52
N VAL A 164 -9.24 -17.37 -4.58
CA VAL A 164 -8.13 -17.09 -5.51
C VAL A 164 -8.64 -17.09 -6.95
N ALA A 165 -9.44 -18.09 -7.34
CA ALA A 165 -10.06 -18.14 -8.67
C ALA A 165 -10.97 -16.93 -8.92
N TYR A 166 -11.84 -16.60 -7.96
CA TYR A 166 -12.70 -15.42 -8.03
C TYR A 166 -11.90 -14.13 -8.25
N TYR A 167 -10.81 -13.91 -7.52
CA TYR A 167 -9.97 -12.74 -7.71
C TYR A 167 -9.27 -12.75 -9.08
N ARG A 168 -8.80 -13.89 -9.57
CA ARG A 168 -8.17 -14.01 -10.90
C ARG A 168 -9.14 -13.75 -12.05
N GLU A 169 -10.43 -14.02 -11.86
CA GLU A 169 -11.46 -13.69 -12.84
C GLU A 169 -11.83 -12.19 -12.85
N ASN A 170 -11.62 -11.49 -11.73
CA ASN A 170 -12.11 -10.12 -11.53
C ASN A 170 -11.01 -9.05 -11.46
N VAL A 171 -9.75 -9.47 -11.34
CA VAL A 171 -8.56 -8.61 -11.31
C VAL A 171 -7.58 -9.10 -12.37
N SER A 172 -7.17 -8.21 -13.27
CA SER A 172 -6.22 -8.54 -14.33
C SER A 172 -4.88 -9.00 -13.74
N LYS A 173 -4.25 -9.98 -14.41
CA LYS A 173 -2.93 -10.49 -14.03
C LYS A 173 -1.93 -9.34 -13.88
N GLY A 174 -1.17 -9.34 -12.79
CA GLY A 174 -0.18 -8.31 -12.47
C GLY A 174 -0.72 -7.10 -11.71
N ASN A 175 -2.04 -6.97 -11.51
CA ASN A 175 -2.60 -5.83 -10.78
C ASN A 175 -2.81 -6.08 -9.28
N ALA A 176 -2.63 -7.32 -8.81
CA ALA A 176 -2.66 -7.62 -7.38
C ALA A 176 -1.92 -8.92 -7.05
N TYR A 177 -1.32 -8.98 -5.86
CA TYR A 177 -0.95 -10.24 -5.20
C TYR A 177 -2.22 -10.91 -4.68
N ILE A 178 -2.54 -12.06 -5.25
CA ILE A 178 -3.65 -12.91 -4.83
C ILE A 178 -3.11 -14.08 -3.99
N ILE A 179 -1.88 -14.53 -4.31
CA ILE A 179 -1.08 -15.49 -3.54
C ILE A 179 0.37 -14.98 -3.40
N PRO A 180 1.18 -15.47 -2.45
CA PRO A 180 2.56 -15.00 -2.20
C PRO A 180 3.49 -15.06 -3.40
N ASP A 181 3.28 -16.00 -4.31
CA ASP A 181 4.14 -16.24 -5.47
C ASP A 181 3.78 -15.38 -6.70
N ASP A 182 2.80 -14.46 -6.58
CA ASP A 182 2.38 -13.57 -7.68
C ASP A 182 3.40 -12.44 -7.92
N HIS A 183 4.69 -12.76 -8.06
CA HIS A 183 5.78 -11.78 -8.19
C HIS A 183 5.61 -10.81 -9.38
N SER A 184 4.83 -11.19 -10.40
CA SER A 184 4.48 -10.29 -11.51
C SER A 184 3.62 -9.08 -11.09
N SER A 185 3.12 -9.07 -9.86
CA SER A 185 2.29 -7.99 -9.32
C SER A 185 3.10 -6.95 -8.53
N SER A 186 4.41 -7.16 -8.34
CA SER A 186 5.32 -6.15 -7.81
C SER A 186 5.95 -5.35 -8.92
N HIS A 187 5.80 -4.02 -8.82
CA HIS A 187 6.23 -3.10 -9.87
C HIS A 187 7.22 -2.09 -9.31
N GLY A 188 8.35 -1.94 -10.00
CA GLY A 188 9.41 -1.02 -9.62
C GLY A 188 9.34 0.31 -10.38
N THR A 189 9.66 1.41 -9.69
CA THR A 189 9.89 2.73 -10.28
C THR A 189 11.09 3.41 -9.64
N THR A 190 11.75 4.30 -10.38
CA THR A 190 12.79 5.17 -9.81
C THR A 190 12.20 6.35 -9.02
N ASP A 191 10.91 6.65 -9.20
CA ASP A 191 10.25 7.76 -8.53
C ASP A 191 10.19 7.55 -7.00
N LYS A 192 10.38 8.64 -6.24
CA LYS A 192 10.25 8.68 -4.78
C LYS A 192 8.97 9.36 -4.33
N LYS A 193 8.12 9.74 -5.30
CA LYS A 193 6.79 10.29 -5.10
C LYS A 193 5.76 9.35 -5.72
N ILE A 194 4.94 8.77 -4.87
CA ILE A 194 3.94 7.77 -5.25
C ILE A 194 2.56 8.30 -4.92
N ASN A 195 1.58 8.08 -5.78
CA ASN A 195 0.18 8.32 -5.49
C ASN A 195 -0.48 6.99 -5.14
N LEU A 196 -1.29 6.98 -4.07
CA LEU A 196 -2.19 5.90 -3.73
C LEU A 196 -3.62 6.43 -3.79
N GLU A 197 -4.44 5.85 -4.66
CA GLU A 197 -5.88 6.13 -4.72
C GLU A 197 -6.66 4.99 -4.09
N ILE A 198 -7.59 5.33 -3.20
CA ILE A 198 -8.45 4.36 -2.48
C ILE A 198 -9.90 4.64 -2.85
N TYR A 199 -10.63 3.60 -3.25
CA TYR A 199 -12.00 3.66 -3.75
C TYR A 199 -13.00 3.04 -2.76
#